data_AF-A0A7V1ARH1-F1
#
_entry.id   AF-A0A7V1ARH1-F1
#
_cell.length_a   1.000
_cell.length_b   1.000
_cell.length_c   1.000
_cell.angle_alpha   90.00
_cell.angle_beta   90.00
_cell.angle_gamma   90.00
#
_symmetry.space_group_name_H-M   'P 1'
#
loop_
_entity.id
_entity.type
_entity.pdbx_description
1 polymer ?
#
loop_
_entity_poly.entity_id
_entity_poly.type
_entity_poly.pdbx_seq_one_letter_code
_entity_poly.pdbx_strand_id
1 'polypeptide(L)'
;ETVTLKGKGYHKNVACEICHGPAAAHTRDPGSVKLTAPRGRGYCPICHEYLPSRPTGFPQIVSNSHNPMKPCISCHNPHDPKPPQTPKECSACHGEIAKTKSLSHHVYIPCTRCHNVPKGHKISPRKFLPTKPSTREFCGGCHAKGAAGEKGIPQVDLATHGKRYVCWQCHYPHLPEAH
;
A
#
# COMPACT_ATOMS: atom_id res chain seq x y z
N GLU A 1 14.48 -27.74 3.46
CA GLU A 1 14.77 -26.30 3.68
C GLU A 1 13.77 -25.37 2.99
N THR A 2 13.60 -25.41 1.66
CA THR A 2 12.71 -24.50 0.89
C THR A 2 11.26 -24.48 1.38
N VAL A 3 10.68 -25.65 1.67
CA VAL A 3 9.29 -25.76 2.17
C VAL A 3 9.15 -25.06 3.52
N THR A 4 10.11 -25.27 4.44
CA THR A 4 10.14 -24.64 5.76
C THR A 4 10.29 -23.12 5.65
N LEU A 5 11.16 -22.64 4.76
CA LEU A 5 11.34 -21.22 4.49
C LEU A 5 10.03 -20.60 3.99
N LYS A 6 9.40 -21.21 2.98
CA LYS A 6 8.09 -20.77 2.48
C LYS A 6 7.03 -20.76 3.56
N GLY A 7 6.97 -21.80 4.39
CA GLY A 7 5.98 -21.91 5.47
C GLY A 7 6.04 -20.76 6.49
N LYS A 8 7.23 -20.16 6.67
CA LYS A 8 7.43 -18.98 7.53
C LYS A 8 7.39 -17.65 6.78
N GLY A 9 7.51 -17.67 5.46
CA GLY A 9 7.57 -16.48 4.61
C GLY A 9 6.21 -15.90 4.21
N TYR A 10 6.25 -14.81 3.45
CA TYR A 10 5.05 -14.07 3.02
C TYR A 10 4.22 -14.79 1.94
N HIS A 11 4.80 -15.77 1.23
CA HIS A 11 4.10 -16.63 0.28
C HIS A 11 3.61 -17.95 0.89
N LYS A 12 3.59 -18.09 2.23
CA LYS A 12 3.16 -19.33 2.90
C LYS A 12 1.81 -19.88 2.42
N ASN A 13 0.87 -19.00 2.11
CA ASN A 13 -0.49 -19.34 1.66
C ASN A 13 -0.65 -19.47 0.14
N VAL A 14 0.40 -19.22 -0.65
CA VAL A 14 0.37 -19.43 -2.11
C VAL A 14 0.74 -20.88 -2.40
N ALA A 15 -0.07 -21.64 -3.12
CA ALA A 15 0.26 -23.04 -3.43
C ALA A 15 1.51 -23.13 -4.32
N CYS A 16 2.29 -24.20 -4.18
CA CYS A 16 3.55 -24.37 -4.93
C CYS A 16 3.31 -24.37 -6.46
N GLU A 17 2.22 -25.01 -6.87
CA GLU A 17 1.81 -25.17 -8.27
C GLU A 17 1.49 -23.83 -8.94
N ILE A 18 1.14 -22.80 -8.16
CA ILE A 18 0.93 -21.45 -8.69
C ILE A 18 2.19 -20.96 -9.38
N CYS A 19 3.39 -21.30 -8.94
CA CYS A 19 4.63 -20.90 -9.62
C CYS A 19 5.29 -22.06 -10.37
N HIS A 20 5.23 -23.27 -9.82
CA HIS A 20 5.97 -24.42 -10.33
C HIS A 20 5.17 -25.29 -11.31
N GLY A 21 3.89 -24.98 -11.51
CA GLY A 21 2.97 -25.82 -12.29
C GLY A 21 2.57 -27.11 -11.55
N PRO A 22 1.63 -27.89 -12.13
CA PRO A 22 1.23 -29.18 -11.59
C PRO A 22 2.40 -30.17 -11.65
N ALA A 23 2.61 -30.94 -10.57
CA ALA A 23 3.81 -31.75 -10.44
C ALA A 23 3.57 -33.14 -9.82
N ALA A 24 2.55 -33.86 -10.29
CA ALA A 24 2.21 -35.20 -9.79
C ALA A 24 3.32 -36.25 -9.96
N ALA A 25 4.26 -36.05 -10.89
CA ALA A 25 5.46 -36.90 -10.99
C ALA A 25 6.47 -36.61 -9.86
N HIS A 26 6.63 -35.34 -9.50
CA HIS A 26 7.53 -34.91 -8.42
C HIS A 26 7.11 -35.46 -7.06
N THR A 27 5.81 -35.62 -6.80
CA THR A 27 5.34 -36.18 -5.52
C THR A 27 5.70 -37.66 -5.35
N ARG A 28 5.89 -38.39 -6.46
CA ARG A 28 6.27 -39.81 -6.46
C ARG A 28 7.78 -40.02 -6.47
N ASP A 29 8.53 -39.09 -7.08
CA ASP A 29 10.00 -39.11 -7.10
C ASP A 29 10.59 -37.70 -7.00
N PRO A 30 10.66 -37.12 -5.78
CA PRO A 30 11.16 -35.76 -5.57
C PRO A 30 12.69 -35.64 -5.75
N GLY A 31 13.40 -36.77 -5.71
CA GLY A 31 14.85 -36.83 -5.89
C GLY A 31 15.24 -36.55 -7.34
N SER A 32 14.62 -37.27 -8.26
CA SER A 32 14.97 -37.23 -9.69
C SER A 32 14.13 -36.22 -10.47
N VAL A 33 12.86 -36.03 -10.13
CA VAL A 33 11.98 -35.09 -10.84
C VAL A 33 12.08 -33.72 -10.18
N LYS A 34 12.72 -32.76 -10.84
CA LYS A 34 12.81 -31.38 -10.35
C LYS A 34 11.68 -30.51 -10.90
N LEU A 35 11.19 -29.61 -10.06
CA LEU A 35 10.21 -28.61 -10.45
C LEU A 35 10.87 -27.50 -11.28
N THR A 36 10.20 -27.08 -12.36
CA THR A 36 10.55 -25.84 -13.05
C THR A 36 10.07 -24.63 -12.24
N ALA A 37 10.73 -23.49 -12.40
CA ALA A 37 10.35 -22.26 -11.74
C ALA A 37 10.46 -21.09 -12.73
N PRO A 38 9.51 -20.14 -12.73
CA PRO A 38 9.59 -18.96 -13.59
C PRO A 38 10.85 -18.16 -13.22
N ARG A 39 11.74 -18.01 -14.20
CA ARG A 39 12.96 -17.19 -14.07
C ARG A 39 12.81 -15.82 -14.70
N GLY A 40 11.84 -15.67 -15.60
CA GLY A 40 11.51 -14.41 -16.24
C GLY A 40 10.73 -13.46 -15.32
N ARG A 41 10.57 -12.22 -15.78
CA ARG A 41 9.94 -11.14 -15.01
C ARG A 41 8.41 -11.15 -15.07
N GLY A 42 7.82 -11.82 -16.06
CA GLY A 42 6.38 -11.74 -16.34
C GLY A 42 5.47 -12.44 -15.32
N TYR A 43 5.99 -13.34 -14.49
CA TYR A 43 5.16 -14.18 -13.63
C TYR A 43 4.71 -13.49 -12.34
N CYS A 44 5.61 -12.78 -11.65
CA CYS A 44 5.28 -12.10 -10.40
C CYS A 44 4.25 -10.96 -10.58
N PRO A 45 4.30 -10.14 -11.65
CA PRO A 45 3.31 -9.08 -11.91
C PRO A 45 1.88 -9.58 -12.08
N ILE A 46 1.64 -10.86 -12.40
CA ILE A 46 0.28 -11.42 -12.43
C ILE A 46 -0.48 -11.13 -11.11
N CYS A 47 0.25 -11.18 -10.00
CA CYS A 47 -0.27 -10.81 -8.69
C CYS A 47 0.17 -9.40 -8.26
N HIS A 48 1.43 -9.05 -8.51
CA HIS A 48 2.07 -7.86 -7.93
C HIS A 48 2.07 -6.62 -8.82
N GLU A 49 1.44 -6.64 -9.99
CA GLU A 49 1.21 -5.40 -10.75
C GLU A 49 0.24 -4.49 -9.99
N TYR A 50 0.42 -3.19 -10.14
CA TYR A 50 -0.49 -2.20 -9.58
C TYR A 50 -1.87 -2.30 -10.23
N LEU A 51 -2.88 -2.57 -9.40
CA LEU A 51 -4.29 -2.62 -9.77
C LEU A 51 -5.09 -1.89 -8.68
N PRO A 52 -5.83 -0.81 -8.99
CA PRO A 52 -6.59 -0.04 -8.00
C PRO A 52 -7.58 -0.88 -7.18
N SER A 53 -8.12 -1.95 -7.77
CA SER A 53 -9.05 -2.85 -7.08
C SER A 53 -8.40 -3.75 -6.03
N ARG A 54 -7.07 -3.78 -5.92
CA ARG A 54 -6.36 -4.60 -4.94
C ARG A 54 -6.38 -3.91 -3.57
N PRO A 55 -6.43 -4.69 -2.47
CA PRO A 55 -6.43 -4.12 -1.14
C PRO A 55 -5.21 -3.22 -0.87
N THR A 56 -5.47 -2.09 -0.23
CA THR A 56 -4.43 -1.19 0.27
C THR A 56 -3.41 -1.95 1.14
N GLY A 57 -2.12 -1.69 0.92
CA GLY A 57 -1.03 -2.35 1.63
C GLY A 57 -0.70 -3.77 1.15
N PHE A 58 -1.41 -4.29 0.14
CA PHE A 58 -0.92 -5.44 -0.62
C PHE A 58 0.32 -5.01 -1.43
N PRO A 59 1.44 -5.75 -1.39
CA PRO A 59 2.65 -5.36 -2.13
C PRO A 59 2.37 -5.32 -3.64
N GLN A 60 2.42 -4.13 -4.21
CA GLN A 60 2.20 -3.88 -5.62
C GLN A 60 3.31 -2.99 -6.17
N ILE A 61 3.62 -3.16 -7.44
CA ILE A 61 4.60 -2.36 -8.18
C ILE A 61 4.01 -1.97 -9.54
N VAL A 62 4.48 -0.86 -10.10
CA VAL A 62 4.34 -0.63 -11.54
C VAL A 62 5.54 -1.31 -12.19
N SER A 63 5.32 -2.45 -12.84
CA SER A 63 6.43 -3.29 -13.32
C SER A 63 7.33 -2.55 -14.31
N ASN A 64 6.80 -1.63 -15.11
CA ASN A 64 7.57 -0.85 -16.07
C ASN A 64 8.56 0.14 -15.42
N SER A 65 8.32 0.59 -14.18
CA SER A 65 9.20 1.54 -13.49
C SER A 65 10.05 0.90 -12.39
N HIS A 66 9.62 -0.23 -11.84
CA HIS A 66 10.32 -0.89 -10.73
C HIS A 66 11.48 -1.79 -11.21
N ASN A 67 12.67 -1.23 -11.48
CA ASN A 67 13.82 -1.99 -12.00
C ASN A 67 13.48 -2.70 -13.33
N PRO A 68 13.24 -1.93 -14.42
CA PRO A 68 12.90 -2.50 -15.71
C PRO A 68 13.96 -3.50 -16.18
N MET A 69 13.53 -4.51 -16.93
CA MET A 69 14.36 -5.59 -17.50
C MET A 69 15.06 -6.54 -16.50
N LYS A 70 15.06 -6.25 -15.20
CA LYS A 70 15.65 -7.14 -14.18
C LYS A 70 14.64 -8.16 -13.66
N PRO A 71 14.92 -9.47 -13.67
CA PRO A 71 14.06 -10.48 -13.06
C PRO A 71 13.83 -10.20 -11.57
N CYS A 72 12.60 -10.37 -11.08
CA CYS A 72 12.26 -10.11 -9.67
C CYS A 72 13.13 -10.93 -8.71
N ILE A 73 13.49 -12.15 -9.13
CA ILE A 73 14.27 -13.11 -8.35
C ILE A 73 15.73 -12.69 -8.12
N SER A 74 16.25 -11.68 -8.83
CA SER A 74 17.60 -11.18 -8.59
C SER A 74 17.71 -10.39 -7.28
N CYS A 75 16.58 -9.92 -6.76
CA CYS A 75 16.53 -9.13 -5.53
C CYS A 75 15.60 -9.74 -4.47
N HIS A 76 14.59 -10.52 -4.87
CA HIS A 76 13.62 -11.13 -3.96
C HIS A 76 13.70 -12.65 -4.00
N ASN A 77 13.64 -13.29 -2.83
CA ASN A 77 13.46 -14.73 -2.75
C ASN A 77 11.95 -15.07 -2.86
N PRO A 78 11.47 -15.79 -3.89
CA PRO A 78 10.04 -16.11 -4.04
C PRO A 78 9.45 -16.95 -2.91
N HIS A 79 10.29 -17.66 -2.15
CA HIS A 79 9.85 -18.45 -1.00
C HIS A 79 9.75 -17.61 0.28
N ASP A 80 10.42 -16.46 0.34
CA ASP A 80 10.30 -15.51 1.44
C ASP A 80 10.46 -14.08 0.91
N PRO A 81 9.47 -13.59 0.14
CA PRO A 81 9.62 -12.33 -0.58
C PRO A 81 9.58 -11.20 0.43
N LYS A 82 10.71 -10.53 0.57
CA LYS A 82 10.88 -9.33 1.38
C LYS A 82 11.48 -8.23 0.51
N PRO A 83 11.00 -6.99 0.63
CA PRO A 83 11.75 -5.85 0.13
C PRO A 83 13.16 -5.85 0.72
N PRO A 84 14.22 -5.58 -0.08
CA PRO A 84 15.58 -5.43 0.45
C PRO A 84 15.68 -4.34 1.52
N GLN A 85 14.79 -3.35 1.45
CA GLN A 85 14.67 -2.27 2.42
C GLN A 85 13.19 -2.05 2.74
N THR A 86 12.89 -1.77 4.01
CA THR A 86 11.55 -1.33 4.41
C THR A 86 11.17 -0.07 3.63
N PRO A 87 9.98 -0.03 2.99
CA PRO A 87 9.54 1.15 2.26
C PRO A 87 9.57 2.40 3.14
N LYS A 88 10.24 3.46 2.67
CA LYS A 88 10.35 4.71 3.43
C LYS A 88 9.13 5.60 3.26
N GLU A 89 8.52 5.57 2.08
CA GLU A 89 7.40 6.44 1.72
C GLU A 89 6.04 5.75 1.86
N CYS A 90 5.00 6.52 2.21
CA CYS A 90 3.63 6.04 2.32
C CYS A 90 3.09 5.52 0.97
N SER A 91 3.47 6.18 -0.14
CA SER A 91 3.03 5.86 -1.50
C SER A 91 3.47 4.47 -1.97
N ALA A 92 4.50 3.88 -1.36
CA ALA A 92 4.94 2.52 -1.70
C ALA A 92 3.87 1.46 -1.40
N CYS A 93 2.99 1.70 -0.41
CA CYS A 93 1.89 0.80 -0.04
C CYS A 93 0.51 1.41 -0.30
N HIS A 94 0.42 2.73 -0.28
CA HIS A 94 -0.81 3.53 -0.45
C HIS A 94 -0.80 4.28 -1.79
N GLY A 95 -0.39 3.61 -2.87
CA GLY A 95 -0.17 4.23 -4.18
C GLY A 95 -1.42 4.94 -4.74
N GLU A 96 -2.59 4.32 -4.61
CA GLU A 96 -3.86 4.91 -5.04
C GLU A 96 -4.16 6.20 -4.27
N ILE A 97 -4.12 6.14 -2.94
CA ILE A 97 -4.36 7.30 -2.07
C ILE A 97 -3.38 8.43 -2.40
N ALA A 98 -2.10 8.10 -2.60
CA ALA A 98 -1.07 9.08 -2.96
C ALA A 98 -1.34 9.73 -4.32
N LYS A 99 -1.75 8.94 -5.32
CA LYS A 99 -2.11 9.44 -6.66
C LYS A 99 -3.37 10.31 -6.60
N THR A 100 -4.38 9.90 -5.86
CA THR A 100 -5.60 10.70 -5.66
C THR A 100 -5.28 12.02 -4.96
N LYS A 101 -4.46 11.99 -3.91
CA LYS A 101 -3.96 13.19 -3.22
C LYS A 101 -3.13 14.11 -4.10
N SER A 102 -2.39 13.59 -5.07
CA SER A 102 -1.61 14.43 -5.98
C SER A 102 -2.47 15.32 -6.90
N LEU A 103 -3.76 15.02 -7.02
CA LEU A 103 -4.72 15.79 -7.82
C LEU A 103 -5.52 16.80 -6.98
N SER A 104 -5.33 16.84 -5.66
CA SER A 104 -6.10 17.71 -4.77
C SER A 104 -5.30 18.89 -4.24
N HIS A 105 -5.98 19.88 -3.68
CA HIS A 105 -5.32 21.03 -3.05
C HIS A 105 -4.53 20.64 -1.78
N HIS A 106 -4.73 19.42 -1.24
CA HIS A 106 -3.92 18.88 -0.15
C HIS A 106 -2.60 18.24 -0.61
N VAL A 107 -2.23 18.31 -1.90
CA VAL A 107 -1.01 17.70 -2.43
C VAL A 107 0.25 18.06 -1.62
N TYR A 108 0.38 19.30 -1.15
CA TYR A 108 1.54 19.78 -0.41
C TYR A 108 1.56 19.40 1.08
N ILE A 109 0.45 18.91 1.64
CA ILE A 109 0.38 18.51 3.05
C ILE A 109 0.95 17.09 3.20
N PRO A 110 2.00 16.84 4.01
CA PRO A 110 2.50 15.47 4.19
C PRO A 110 1.45 14.59 4.89
N CYS A 111 1.40 13.30 4.55
CA CYS A 111 0.44 12.36 5.15
C CYS A 111 0.47 12.38 6.69
N THR A 112 1.66 12.56 7.26
CA THR A 112 1.92 12.61 8.71
C THR A 112 1.40 13.86 9.40
N ARG A 113 0.96 14.88 8.66
CA ARG A 113 0.25 16.02 9.25
C ARG A 113 -1.09 15.60 9.82
N CYS A 114 -1.80 14.70 9.13
CA CYS A 114 -3.14 14.23 9.50
C CYS A 114 -3.10 12.86 10.19
N HIS A 115 -2.16 12.01 9.82
CA HIS A 115 -2.05 10.65 10.33
C HIS A 115 -0.89 10.53 11.31
N ASN A 116 -1.14 10.06 12.54
CA ASN A 116 -0.07 9.56 13.39
C ASN A 116 0.21 8.11 13.02
N VAL A 117 1.47 7.80 12.66
CA VAL A 117 1.86 6.50 12.12
C VAL A 117 2.91 5.87 13.03
N PRO A 118 2.59 4.77 13.75
CA PRO A 118 3.59 4.05 14.53
C PRO A 118 4.72 3.53 13.64
N LYS A 119 5.97 3.53 14.14
CA LYS A 119 7.13 3.01 13.39
C LYS A 119 6.91 1.59 12.83
N GLY A 120 6.21 0.74 13.60
CA GLY A 120 5.89 -0.64 13.21
C GLY A 120 4.91 -0.78 12.03
N HIS A 121 4.19 0.28 11.64
CA HIS A 121 3.21 0.24 10.55
C HIS A 121 3.84 -0.20 9.21
N LYS A 122 5.06 0.27 8.92
CA LYS A 122 5.76 -0.03 7.66
C LYS A 122 6.23 -1.49 7.56
N ILE A 123 6.21 -2.23 8.67
CA ILE A 123 6.64 -3.63 8.75
C ILE A 123 5.43 -4.55 8.90
N SER A 124 4.50 -4.18 9.79
CA SER A 124 3.32 -4.97 10.14
C SER A 124 2.08 -4.07 10.16
N PRO A 125 1.60 -3.59 9.00
CA PRO A 125 0.56 -2.56 8.90
C PRO A 125 -0.79 -3.00 9.48
N ARG A 126 -1.07 -4.31 9.50
CA ARG A 126 -2.29 -4.88 10.10
C ARG A 126 -2.27 -4.90 11.63
N LYS A 127 -1.08 -4.86 12.24
CA LYS A 127 -0.91 -4.84 13.70
C LYS A 127 -0.78 -3.41 14.23
N PHE A 128 -0.13 -2.54 13.47
CA PHE A 128 0.13 -1.16 13.85
C PHE A 128 -0.66 -0.25 12.92
N LEU A 129 -1.88 0.10 13.31
CA LEU A 129 -2.74 0.97 12.51
C LEU A 129 -2.37 2.43 12.72
N PRO A 130 -2.38 3.26 11.65
CA PRO A 130 -2.25 4.70 11.79
C PRO A 130 -3.56 5.31 12.30
N THR A 131 -3.49 6.51 12.87
CA THR A 131 -4.68 7.27 13.27
C THR A 131 -5.16 8.17 12.14
N LYS A 132 -6.38 8.71 12.27
CA LYS A 132 -6.89 9.82 11.46
C LYS A 132 -7.51 10.89 12.39
N PRO A 133 -7.68 12.14 11.95
CA PRO A 133 -8.28 13.18 12.79
C PRO A 133 -9.67 12.76 13.28
N SER A 134 -9.90 12.92 14.58
CA SER A 134 -11.16 12.54 15.25
C SER A 134 -11.97 13.76 15.70
N THR A 135 -11.50 14.97 15.45
CA THR A 135 -12.17 16.21 15.85
C THR A 135 -12.24 17.19 14.69
N ARG A 136 -13.16 18.15 14.78
CA ARG A 136 -13.45 19.13 13.72
C ARG A 136 -12.44 20.27 13.73
N GLU A 137 -11.87 20.54 14.90
CA GLU A 137 -10.87 21.58 15.15
C GLU A 137 -9.59 21.30 14.37
N PHE A 138 -9.24 20.03 14.13
CA PHE A 138 -8.08 19.67 13.33
C PHE A 138 -8.18 20.23 11.90
N CYS A 139 -9.30 19.98 11.22
CA CYS A 139 -9.57 20.54 9.89
C CYS A 139 -9.80 22.05 9.97
N GLY A 140 -10.47 22.50 11.03
CA GLY A 140 -10.71 23.90 11.35
C GLY A 140 -9.44 24.74 11.48
N GLY A 141 -8.31 24.15 11.83
CA GLY A 141 -7.02 24.84 11.87
C GLY A 141 -6.63 25.52 10.55
N CYS A 142 -7.16 25.04 9.42
CA CYS A 142 -7.02 25.69 8.11
C CYS A 142 -8.35 26.16 7.52
N HIS A 143 -9.44 25.44 7.79
CA HIS A 143 -10.75 25.68 7.16
C HIS A 143 -11.74 26.45 8.03
N ALA A 144 -11.42 26.85 9.26
CA ALA A 144 -12.33 27.70 10.03
C ALA A 144 -12.35 29.13 9.46
N LYS A 145 -13.49 29.83 9.59
CA LYS A 145 -13.55 31.27 9.32
C LYS A 145 -12.49 32.01 10.14
N GLY A 146 -11.67 32.81 9.45
CA GLY A 146 -10.59 33.57 10.08
C GLY A 146 -9.38 32.73 10.51
N ALA A 147 -9.29 31.46 10.11
CA ALA A 147 -8.08 30.67 10.30
C ALA A 147 -6.90 31.35 9.59
N ALA A 148 -5.73 31.33 10.24
CA ALA A 148 -4.49 31.80 9.67
C ALA A 148 -4.06 30.83 8.55
N GLY A 149 -4.36 31.17 7.31
CA GLY A 149 -4.10 30.33 6.15
C GLY A 149 -3.90 31.15 4.89
N GLU A 150 -3.43 30.48 3.84
CA GLU A 150 -3.26 31.06 2.52
C GLU A 150 -4.61 31.51 1.93
N LYS A 151 -4.57 32.60 1.13
CA LYS A 151 -5.77 33.08 0.42
C LYS A 151 -6.24 31.98 -0.53
N GLY A 152 -7.55 31.72 -0.53
CA GLY A 152 -8.17 30.73 -1.42
C GLY A 152 -8.48 29.38 -0.77
N ILE A 153 -8.08 29.14 0.49
CA ILE A 153 -8.55 27.97 1.24
C ILE A 153 -10.06 28.14 1.55
N PRO A 154 -10.92 27.16 1.21
CA PRO A 154 -12.33 27.22 1.56
C PRO A 154 -12.53 27.29 3.08
N GLN A 155 -13.27 28.30 3.55
CA GLN A 155 -13.56 28.50 4.96
C GLN A 155 -15.01 28.20 5.30
N VAL A 156 -15.22 27.54 6.44
CA VAL A 156 -16.52 27.17 6.99
C VAL A 156 -16.64 27.64 8.44
N ASP A 157 -17.87 27.85 8.88
CA ASP A 157 -18.16 28.07 10.30
C ASP A 157 -18.33 26.73 11.02
N LEU A 158 -17.41 26.41 11.93
CA LEU A 158 -17.46 25.17 12.72
C LEU A 158 -18.67 25.12 13.65
N ALA A 159 -19.28 26.24 14.02
CA ALA A 159 -20.49 26.22 14.85
C ALA A 159 -21.71 25.72 14.07
N THR A 160 -21.73 25.87 12.74
CA THR A 160 -22.91 25.63 11.89
C THR A 160 -22.75 24.50 10.89
N HIS A 161 -21.56 24.31 10.30
CA HIS A 161 -21.34 23.37 9.20
C HIS A 161 -21.20 21.91 9.67
N GLY A 162 -22.21 21.06 9.43
CA GLY A 162 -22.10 19.62 9.70
C GLY A 162 -21.93 19.25 11.17
N LYS A 163 -22.56 20.00 12.09
CA LYS A 163 -22.36 20.00 13.56
C LYS A 163 -22.14 18.63 14.25
N ARG A 164 -22.72 17.55 13.72
CA ARG A 164 -22.70 16.20 14.32
C ARG A 164 -21.61 15.28 13.76
N TYR A 165 -20.92 15.69 12.70
CA TYR A 165 -19.97 14.86 11.97
C TYR A 165 -18.58 15.48 11.98
N VAL A 166 -17.55 14.63 11.98
CA VAL A 166 -16.20 15.06 11.62
C VAL A 166 -16.10 15.19 10.10
N CYS A 167 -15.24 16.10 9.64
CA CYS A 167 -15.22 16.54 8.24
C CYS A 167 -15.08 15.37 7.25
N TRP A 168 -14.26 14.36 7.58
CA TRP A 168 -14.01 13.23 6.68
C TRP A 168 -15.21 12.29 6.49
N GLN A 169 -16.27 12.41 7.29
CA GLN A 169 -17.50 11.64 7.10
C GLN A 169 -18.33 12.12 5.90
N CYS A 170 -18.09 13.36 5.45
CA CYS A 170 -18.75 13.94 4.27
C CYS A 170 -17.75 14.30 3.16
N HIS A 171 -16.53 14.70 3.51
CA HIS A 171 -15.48 15.05 2.55
C HIS A 171 -14.43 13.96 2.49
N TYR A 172 -13.97 13.56 1.31
CA TYR A 172 -12.83 12.66 1.22
C TYR A 172 -11.53 13.48 1.24
N PRO A 173 -10.74 13.54 2.35
CA PRO A 173 -9.69 14.55 2.49
C PRO A 173 -8.49 14.36 1.54
N HIS A 174 -8.39 13.22 0.86
CA HIS A 174 -7.38 13.03 -0.17
C HIS A 174 -7.82 13.60 -1.53
N LEU A 175 -9.11 13.89 -1.72
CA LEU A 175 -9.65 14.61 -2.88
C LEU A 175 -10.95 15.32 -2.46
N PRO A 176 -10.86 16.38 -1.63
CA PRO A 176 -12.03 16.99 -1.02
C PRO A 176 -12.93 17.73 -2.01
N GLU A 177 -12.48 17.95 -3.25
CA GLU A 177 -13.19 18.66 -4.33
C GLU A 177 -13.93 17.75 -5.31
N ALA A 178 -13.89 16.42 -5.14
CA ALA A 178 -14.60 15.49 -6.03
C ALA A 178 -16.12 15.39 -5.78
N HIS A 179 -16.72 16.48 -5.31
CA HIS A 179 -18.15 16.61 -5.06
C HIS A 179 -18.86 17.26 -6.24
#